data_AF-Q1QUE6-F1
#
_entry.id   AF-Q1QUE6-F1
#
_cell.length_a   1.000
_cell.length_b   1.000
_cell.length_c   1.000
_cell.angle_alpha   90.00
_cell.angle_beta   90.00
_cell.angle_gamma   90.00
#
_symmetry.space_group_name_H-M   'P 1'
#
loop_
_entity.id
_entity.type
_entity.pdbx_description
1 polymer ?
#
loop_
_entity_poly.entity_id
_entity_poly.type
_entity_poly.pdbx_seq_one_letter_code
_entity_poly.pdbx_strand_id
1 'polypeptide(L)'
;MNTFWPVGAVIVTMAISFVSAPDSAADIECSRDGIRSSMMEKRASFLAFLEGVDDPESVLEKYRSEFEALRERYDYESTYAELESLEENPEQQPSPELCDRVQESGKVVDSFINSHSD
;
A
#
# COMPACT_ATOMS: atom_id res chain seq x y z
N MET A 1 9.54 -59.44 6.32
CA MET A 1 9.36 -58.00 6.59
C MET A 1 8.65 -57.44 5.36
N ASN A 2 7.35 -57.17 5.50
CA ASN A 2 6.48 -56.72 4.41
C ASN A 2 6.42 -55.19 4.39
N THR A 3 6.67 -54.64 3.22
CA THR A 3 6.50 -53.24 2.81
C THR A 3 5.86 -53.32 1.41
N PHE A 4 4.80 -52.64 0.99
CA PHE A 4 4.15 -51.38 1.37
C PHE A 4 2.68 -51.47 0.89
N TRP A 5 1.76 -50.77 1.56
CA TRP A 5 0.36 -50.60 1.16
C TRP A 5 0.20 -49.47 0.11
N PRO A 6 -0.78 -49.56 -0.82
CA PRO A 6 -1.16 -48.47 -1.70
C PRO A 6 -2.38 -47.73 -1.12
N VAL A 7 -2.19 -46.49 -0.67
CA VAL A 7 -3.26 -45.51 -0.37
C VAL A 7 -2.60 -44.16 -0.58
N GLY A 8 -3.04 -43.22 -1.40
CA GLY A 8 -4.29 -42.95 -2.10
C GLY A 8 -4.11 -41.50 -2.52
N ALA A 9 -3.94 -41.24 -3.82
CA ALA A 9 -3.72 -39.89 -4.31
C ALA A 9 -5.06 -39.13 -4.28
N VAL A 10 -5.25 -38.29 -3.26
CA VAL A 10 -6.30 -37.27 -3.27
C VAL A 10 -5.80 -36.15 -4.16
N ILE A 11 -6.24 -36.14 -5.42
CA ILE A 11 -6.08 -34.98 -6.29
C ILE A 11 -7.10 -33.95 -5.81
N VAL A 12 -6.66 -33.05 -4.93
CA VAL A 12 -7.38 -31.81 -4.68
C VAL A 12 -7.17 -30.94 -5.90
N THR A 13 -8.11 -30.97 -6.84
CA THR A 13 -8.24 -29.95 -7.87
C THR A 13 -8.57 -28.64 -7.18
N MET A 14 -7.54 -27.87 -6.83
CA MET A 14 -7.72 -26.44 -6.55
C MET A 14 -8.22 -25.80 -7.83
N ALA A 15 -9.46 -25.31 -7.78
CA ALA A 15 -9.99 -24.40 -8.77
C ALA A 15 -9.03 -23.21 -8.86
N ILE A 16 -8.32 -23.12 -9.98
CA ILE A 16 -7.57 -21.93 -10.35
C ILE A 16 -8.63 -20.91 -10.73
N SER A 17 -9.10 -20.16 -9.73
CA SER A 17 -9.79 -18.91 -9.97
C SER A 17 -8.79 -18.00 -10.67
N PHE A 18 -8.94 -17.85 -11.98
CA PHE A 18 -8.28 -16.80 -12.75
C PHE A 18 -8.81 -15.46 -12.24
N VAL A 19 -8.29 -15.00 -11.11
CA VAL A 19 -8.37 -13.60 -10.73
C VAL A 19 -7.28 -12.92 -11.54
N SER A 20 -7.72 -12.26 -12.61
CA SER A 20 -6.93 -11.32 -13.38
C SER A 20 -6.21 -10.39 -12.39
N ALA A 21 -4.90 -10.53 -12.27
CA ALA A 21 -4.08 -9.50 -11.65
C ALA A 21 -4.05 -8.32 -12.62
N PRO A 22 -4.60 -7.14 -12.29
CA PRO A 22 -4.09 -5.94 -12.91
C PRO A 22 -2.67 -5.71 -12.40
N ASP A 23 -1.82 -5.20 -13.27
CA ASP A 23 -0.54 -4.57 -12.95
C ASP A 23 -0.68 -3.70 -11.69
N SER A 24 -0.31 -4.24 -10.53
CA SER A 24 -0.35 -3.53 -9.26
C SER A 24 1.04 -3.63 -8.63
N ALA A 25 1.68 -2.48 -8.44
CA ALA A 25 2.62 -2.29 -7.33
C ALA A 25 1.99 -2.95 -6.10
N ALA A 26 2.71 -3.89 -5.47
CA ALA A 26 2.18 -4.84 -4.49
C ALA A 26 0.96 -4.30 -3.73
N ASP A 27 -0.22 -4.86 -4.02
CA ASP A 27 -1.46 -4.40 -3.40
C ASP A 27 -1.28 -4.42 -1.88
N ILE A 28 -1.62 -3.30 -1.23
CA ILE A 28 -1.50 -3.17 0.23
C ILE A 28 -2.40 -4.22 0.86
N GLU A 29 -1.88 -4.98 1.83
CA GLU A 29 -2.75 -5.80 2.66
C GLU A 29 -3.69 -4.87 3.43
N CYS A 30 -5.00 -4.98 3.15
CA CYS A 30 -6.04 -4.15 3.79
C CYS A 30 -6.27 -4.59 5.25
N SER A 31 -5.26 -4.32 6.07
CA SER A 31 -5.21 -4.55 7.51
C SER A 31 -4.50 -3.37 8.16
N ARG A 32 -4.69 -3.18 9.47
CA ARG A 32 -4.02 -2.10 10.22
C ARG A 32 -2.50 -2.14 10.03
N ASP A 33 -1.93 -3.34 10.16
CA ASP A 33 -0.49 -3.56 10.03
C ASP A 33 -0.02 -3.42 8.59
N GLY A 34 -0.81 -3.85 7.60
CA GLY A 34 -0.51 -3.65 6.18
C GLY A 34 -0.51 -2.17 5.78
N ILE A 35 -1.52 -1.40 6.21
CA ILE A 35 -1.58 0.06 6.01
C ILE A 35 -0.37 0.73 6.68
N ARG A 36 -0.09 0.38 7.94
CA ARG A 36 1.06 0.94 8.67
C ARG A 36 2.39 0.63 7.99
N SER A 37 2.60 -0.62 7.57
CA SER A 37 3.83 -1.03 6.86
C SER A 37 3.97 -0.24 5.57
N SER A 38 2.91 -0.18 4.76
CA SER A 38 2.91 0.57 3.50
C SER A 38 3.24 2.06 3.71
N MET A 39 2.59 2.74 4.66
CA MET A 39 2.89 4.15 4.94
C MET A 39 4.35 4.36 5.36
N MET A 40 4.90 3.47 6.19
CA MET A 40 6.30 3.54 6.62
C MET A 40 7.27 3.27 5.47
N GLU A 41 6.97 2.30 4.60
CA GLU A 41 7.76 2.00 3.40
C GLU A 41 7.76 3.18 2.43
N LYS A 42 6.59 3.76 2.12
CA LYS A 42 6.49 4.93 1.24
C LYS A 42 7.22 6.13 1.81
N ARG A 43 7.11 6.37 3.12
CA ARG A 43 7.89 7.41 3.80
C ARG A 43 9.39 7.17 3.67
N ALA A 44 9.86 5.95 3.91
CA ALA A 44 11.28 5.61 3.82
C ALA A 44 11.82 5.81 2.40
N SER A 45 11.08 5.35 1.38
CA SER A 45 11.44 5.55 -0.03
C SER A 45 11.49 7.03 -0.41
N PHE A 46 10.52 7.83 0.04
CA PHE A 46 10.51 9.27 -0.23
C PHE A 46 11.68 10.00 0.45
N LEU A 47 12.00 9.65 1.70
CA LEU A 47 13.16 10.21 2.39
C LEU A 47 14.48 9.84 1.69
N ALA A 48 14.65 8.59 1.28
CA ALA A 48 15.83 8.15 0.53
C ALA A 48 15.96 8.87 -0.82
N PHE A 49 14.83 9.12 -1.49
CA PHE A 49 14.79 9.95 -2.70
C PHE A 49 15.27 11.38 -2.40
N LEU A 50 14.75 12.04 -1.35
CA LEU A 50 15.16 13.40 -0.99
C LEU A 50 16.65 13.52 -0.63
N GLU A 51 17.26 12.48 -0.05
CA GLU A 51 18.71 12.45 0.23
C GLU A 51 19.57 12.49 -1.05
N GLY A 52 19.02 12.05 -2.18
CA GLY A 52 19.70 12.03 -3.49
C GLY A 52 19.48 13.28 -4.35
N VAL A 53 18.68 14.24 -3.89
CA VAL A 53 18.27 15.42 -4.65
C VAL A 53 19.10 16.65 -4.26
N ASP A 54 19.54 17.43 -5.26
CA ASP A 54 20.36 18.65 -5.05
C ASP A 54 19.60 19.78 -4.33
N ASP A 55 18.29 19.95 -4.62
CA ASP A 55 17.41 20.94 -4.01
C ASP A 55 16.14 20.27 -3.42
N PRO A 56 16.23 19.74 -2.19
CA PRO A 56 15.10 19.06 -1.55
C PRO A 56 13.95 20.02 -1.20
N GLU A 57 14.20 21.32 -1.00
CA GLU A 57 13.13 22.28 -0.69
C GLU A 57 12.20 22.48 -1.89
N SER A 58 12.74 22.66 -3.09
CA SER A 58 11.94 22.77 -4.32
C SER A 58 11.11 21.50 -4.58
N VAL A 59 11.70 20.33 -4.33
CA VAL A 59 11.02 19.04 -4.51
C VAL A 59 9.91 18.84 -3.47
N LEU A 60 10.11 19.24 -2.23
CA LEU A 60 9.08 19.22 -1.20
C LEU A 60 7.89 20.12 -1.53
N GLU A 61 8.13 21.29 -2.12
CA GLU A 61 7.07 22.20 -2.57
C GLU A 61 6.23 21.56 -3.69
N LYS A 62 6.87 20.94 -4.68
CA LYS A 62 6.20 20.22 -5.76
C LYS A 62 5.38 19.03 -5.24
N TYR A 63 5.98 18.22 -4.36
CA TYR A 63 5.30 17.08 -3.74
C TYR A 63 4.06 17.54 -2.96
N ARG A 64 4.19 18.62 -2.19
CA ARG A 64 3.07 19.21 -1.45
C ARG A 64 1.95 19.64 -2.38
N SER A 65 2.26 20.27 -3.52
CA SER A 65 1.23 20.68 -4.49
C SER A 65 0.47 19.48 -5.07
N GLU A 66 1.14 18.37 -5.37
CA GLU A 66 0.46 17.16 -5.86
C GLU A 66 -0.39 16.51 -4.77
N PHE A 67 0.11 16.49 -3.53
CA PHE A 67 -0.62 15.92 -2.41
C PHE A 67 -1.83 16.77 -1.99
N GLU A 68 -1.76 18.10 -2.10
CA GLU A 68 -2.90 18.99 -1.87
C GLU A 68 -4.03 18.72 -2.89
N ALA A 69 -3.69 18.46 -4.16
CA ALA A 69 -4.68 18.08 -5.17
C ALA A 69 -5.36 16.72 -4.87
N LEU A 70 -4.63 15.78 -4.28
CA LEU A 70 -5.19 14.52 -3.79
C LEU A 70 -6.12 14.76 -2.60
N ARG A 71 -5.70 15.64 -1.67
CA ARG A 71 -6.47 16.04 -0.49
C ARG A 71 -7.80 16.72 -0.82
N GLU A 72 -7.87 17.47 -1.91
CA GLU A 72 -9.12 18.09 -2.37
C GLU A 72 -10.06 17.09 -3.06
N ARG A 73 -9.51 16.03 -3.64
CA ARG A 73 -10.27 15.03 -4.39
C ARG A 73 -10.90 13.97 -3.49
N TYR A 74 -10.23 13.62 -2.40
CA TYR A 74 -10.69 12.63 -1.44
C TYR A 74 -10.99 13.31 -0.11
N ASP A 75 -12.05 12.90 0.56
CA ASP A 75 -12.36 13.38 1.91
C ASP A 75 -11.27 12.92 2.90
N TYR A 76 -10.20 13.71 2.98
CA TYR A 76 -9.04 13.38 3.79
C TYR A 76 -9.32 13.59 5.28
N GLU A 77 -10.31 14.39 5.66
CA GLU A 77 -10.71 14.49 7.07
C GLU A 77 -11.23 13.14 7.58
N SER A 78 -12.08 12.45 6.81
CA SER A 78 -12.50 11.08 7.19
C SER A 78 -11.36 10.07 7.12
N THR A 79 -10.42 10.24 6.19
CA THR A 79 -9.22 9.39 6.08
C THR A 79 -8.34 9.51 7.32
N TYR A 80 -8.04 10.74 7.77
CA TYR A 80 -7.24 10.98 8.97
C TYR A 80 -7.94 10.50 10.24
N ALA A 81 -9.24 10.79 10.38
CA ALA A 81 -10.02 10.35 11.53
C ALA A 81 -10.05 8.82 11.67
N GLU A 82 -10.14 8.12 10.54
CA GLU A 82 -10.12 6.65 10.56
C GLU A 82 -8.73 6.09 10.86
N LEU A 83 -7.67 6.68 10.29
CA LEU A 83 -6.29 6.30 10.63
C LEU A 83 -5.99 6.52 12.12
N GLU A 84 -6.42 7.63 12.70
CA GLU A 84 -6.30 7.91 14.14
C GLU A 84 -7.07 6.87 14.96
N SER A 85 -8.31 6.55 14.58
CA SER A 85 -9.12 5.51 15.22
C SER A 85 -8.43 4.14 15.20
N LEU A 86 -7.76 3.79 14.10
CA LEU A 86 -7.00 2.54 13.98
C LEU A 86 -5.76 2.50 14.88
N GLU A 87 -5.11 3.64 15.12
CA GLU A 87 -4.00 3.74 16.08
C GLU A 87 -4.49 3.60 17.53
N GLU A 88 -5.63 4.21 17.85
CA GLU A 88 -6.23 4.14 19.18
C GLU A 88 -6.86 2.77 19.49
N ASN A 89 -7.38 2.09 18.46
CA ASN A 89 -8.12 0.84 18.59
C ASN A 89 -7.43 -0.29 17.78
N PRO A 90 -6.43 -0.98 18.36
CA PRO A 90 -5.63 -1.96 17.63
C PRO A 90 -6.42 -3.18 17.10
N GLU A 91 -7.61 -3.45 17.62
CA GLU A 91 -8.48 -4.55 17.16
C GLU A 91 -9.36 -4.15 15.96
N GLN A 92 -9.47 -2.84 15.67
CA GLN A 92 -10.25 -2.33 14.55
C GLN A 92 -9.57 -2.69 13.22
N GLN A 93 -10.38 -3.10 12.24
CA GLN A 93 -9.95 -3.27 10.86
C GLN A 93 -10.24 -2.00 10.06
N PRO A 94 -9.38 -1.65 9.10
CA PRO A 94 -9.63 -0.53 8.20
C PRO A 94 -10.86 -0.78 7.33
N SER A 95 -11.56 0.29 6.98
CA SER A 95 -12.58 0.25 5.94
C SER A 95 -11.95 -0.04 4.57
N PRO A 96 -12.68 -0.67 3.65
CA PRO A 96 -12.25 -0.81 2.26
C PRO A 96 -11.91 0.55 1.63
N GLU A 97 -12.70 1.59 1.92
CA GLU A 97 -12.48 2.94 1.40
C GLU A 97 -11.17 3.56 1.92
N LEU A 98 -10.78 3.29 3.17
CA LEU A 98 -9.48 3.69 3.68
C LEU A 98 -8.36 2.95 2.95
N CYS A 99 -8.48 1.64 2.72
CA CYS A 99 -7.48 0.87 2.00
C CYS A 99 -7.26 1.39 0.58
N ASP A 100 -8.33 1.68 -0.15
CA ASP A 100 -8.27 2.26 -1.49
C ASP A 100 -7.55 3.62 -1.48
N ARG A 101 -7.91 4.50 -0.53
CA ARG A 101 -7.29 5.83 -0.40
C ARG A 101 -5.82 5.76 -0.03
N VAL A 102 -5.43 4.85 0.87
CA VAL A 102 -4.02 4.64 1.22
C VAL A 102 -3.25 4.09 0.02
N GLN A 103 -3.83 3.19 -0.76
CA GLN A 103 -3.21 2.66 -1.97
C GLN A 103 -3.01 3.74 -3.04
N GLU A 104 -4.03 4.58 -3.28
CA GLU A 104 -3.91 5.71 -4.20
C GLU A 104 -2.85 6.71 -3.72
N SER A 105 -2.81 7.01 -2.42
CA SER A 105 -1.78 7.87 -1.83
C SER A 105 -0.38 7.30 -2.07
N GLY A 106 -0.20 5.99 -1.89
CA GLY A 106 1.07 5.32 -2.16
C GLY A 106 1.50 5.40 -3.62
N LYS A 107 0.55 5.28 -4.56
CA LYS A 107 0.80 5.44 -6.01
C LYS A 107 1.25 6.86 -6.36
N VAL A 108 0.74 7.88 -5.68
CA VAL A 108 1.20 9.27 -5.86
C VAL A 108 2.65 9.42 -5.43
N VAL A 109 3.03 8.87 -4.26
CA VAL A 109 4.42 8.89 -3.81
C VAL A 109 5.35 8.21 -4.82
N ASP A 110 4.99 7.01 -5.28
CA ASP A 110 5.80 6.27 -6.25
C ASP A 110 5.93 7.04 -7.58
N SER A 111 4.81 7.58 -8.08
CA SER A 111 4.79 8.34 -9.33
C SER A 111 5.62 9.63 -9.23
N PHE A 112 5.56 10.30 -8.07
CA PHE A 112 6.33 11.51 -7.81
C PHE A 112 7.82 11.21 -7.78
N ILE A 113 8.26 10.20 -7.04
CA ILE A 113 9.67 9.77 -7.00
C ILE A 113 10.15 9.41 -8.40
N ASN A 114 9.40 8.57 -9.12
CA ASN A 114 9.79 8.11 -10.46
C ASN A 114 9.90 9.25 -11.48
N SER A 115 9.06 10.28 -11.38
CA SER A 115 9.08 11.43 -12.29
C SER A 115 10.17 12.46 -11.97
N HIS A 116 10.84 12.33 -10.82
CA HIS A 116 11.82 13.30 -10.33
C HIS A 116 13.18 12.68 -9.96
N SER A 117 13.39 11.37 -10.21
CA SER A 117 14.64 10.66 -9.94
C SER A 117 15.62 10.63 -11.13
N ASP A 118 15.36 11.41 -12.19
CA ASP A 118 16.21 11.54 -13.38
C ASP A 118 17.40 12.49 -13.20
#